data_AF-A0A7W8QEQ0-F1
#
_entry.id   AF-A0A7W8QEQ0-F1
#
_cell.length_a   1.000
_cell.length_b   1.000
_cell.length_c   1.000
_cell.angle_alpha   90.00
_cell.angle_beta   90.00
_cell.angle_gamma   90.00
#
_symmetry.space_group_name_H-M   'P 1'
#
loop_
_entity.id
_entity.type
_entity.pdbx_description
1 polymer ?
#
loop_
_entity_poly.entity_id
_entity_poly.type
_entity_poly.pdbx_seq_one_letter_code
_entity_poly.pdbx_strand_id
1 'polypeptide(L)'
;MKDTARVLGRMYDAIEYSGFSQEIVEELARFEGVPVFNGLTDEYHPTQMLADVLTMREHSDKPLRQISYAYLGDARNNMGTRSCSWAPSSAWTCALTLEKRDWAI
;
A
#
# COMPACT_ATOMS: atom_id res chain seq x y z
N MET A 1 0.74 -8.82 20.14
CA MET A 1 1.86 -7.95 19.70
C MET A 1 2.22 -6.86 20.73
N LYS A 2 1.28 -6.52 21.62
CA LYS A 2 1.37 -5.50 22.68
C LYS A 2 2.65 -5.41 23.54
N ASP A 3 3.23 -6.52 23.99
CA ASP A 3 4.38 -6.46 24.91
C ASP A 3 5.68 -6.15 24.17
N THR A 4 5.89 -6.78 23.01
CA THR A 4 6.96 -6.42 22.07
C THR A 4 6.85 -4.95 21.69
N ALA A 5 5.63 -4.47 21.46
CA ALA A 5 5.38 -3.10 21.11
C ALA A 5 5.81 -2.09 22.19
N ARG A 6 5.61 -2.42 23.45
CA ARG A 6 5.99 -1.50 24.54
C ARG A 6 7.49 -1.46 24.78
N VAL A 7 8.19 -2.53 24.42
CA VAL A 7 9.65 -2.63 24.55
C VAL A 7 10.32 -1.88 23.41
N LEU A 8 9.91 -2.14 22.16
CA LEU A 8 10.53 -1.54 20.98
C LEU A 8 10.32 -0.01 20.93
N GLY A 9 9.12 0.49 21.23
CA GLY A 9 8.85 1.93 21.24
C GLY A 9 9.56 2.73 22.34
N ARG A 10 10.22 2.06 23.30
CA ARG A 10 11.12 2.69 24.27
C ARG A 10 12.60 2.62 23.88
N MET A 11 12.91 1.83 22.86
CA MET A 11 14.29 1.59 22.38
C MET A 11 14.56 2.25 21.03
N TYR A 12 13.53 2.44 20.21
CA TYR A 12 13.62 2.95 18.84
C TYR A 12 12.67 4.12 18.61
N ASP A 13 13.06 5.04 17.73
CA ASP A 13 12.28 6.24 17.39
C ASP A 13 11.17 5.99 16.37
N ALA A 14 11.25 4.89 15.61
CA ALA A 14 10.24 4.45 14.65
C ALA A 14 10.40 2.96 14.33
N ILE A 15 9.31 2.32 13.91
CA ILE A 15 9.28 0.87 13.67
C ILE A 15 8.65 0.59 12.32
N GLU A 16 9.30 -0.27 11.56
CA GLU A 16 8.77 -0.81 10.30
C GLU A 16 8.25 -2.23 10.55
N TYR A 17 7.09 -2.54 9.98
CA TYR A 17 6.52 -3.88 10.01
C TYR A 17 6.28 -4.39 8.59
N SER A 18 6.86 -5.55 8.31
CA SER A 18 6.64 -6.35 7.11
C SER A 18 6.19 -7.75 7.51
N GLY A 19 4.98 -8.12 7.12
CA GLY A 19 4.33 -9.36 7.56
C GLY A 19 3.04 -9.64 6.81
N PHE A 20 2.14 -10.42 7.42
CA PHE A 20 0.94 -10.92 6.74
C PHE A 20 -0.30 -10.10 7.09
N SER A 21 -0.75 -10.20 8.35
CA SER A 21 -2.00 -9.58 8.81
C SER A 21 -1.86 -8.09 9.12
N GLN A 22 -2.79 -7.29 8.58
CA GLN A 22 -2.91 -5.87 8.87
C GLN A 22 -3.28 -5.59 10.34
N GLU A 23 -4.00 -6.50 11.00
CA GLU A 23 -4.39 -6.35 12.41
C GLU A 23 -3.16 -6.24 13.33
N ILE A 24 -2.05 -6.88 12.94
CA ILE A 24 -0.79 -6.85 13.69
C ILE A 24 -0.15 -5.47 13.62
N VAL A 25 -0.18 -4.81 12.45
CA VAL A 25 0.30 -3.43 12.27
C VAL A 25 -0.54 -2.47 13.11
N GLU A 26 -1.87 -2.64 13.11
CA GLU A 26 -2.75 -1.79 13.90
C GLU A 26 -2.54 -2.00 15.41
N GLU A 27 -2.30 -3.24 15.84
CA GLU A 27 -1.98 -3.54 17.23
C GLU A 27 -0.65 -2.89 17.63
N LEU A 28 0.40 -2.98 16.80
CA LEU A 28 1.68 -2.28 17.00
C LEU A 28 1.46 -0.77 17.14
N ALA A 29 0.79 -0.16 16.16
CA ALA A 29 0.54 1.28 16.14
C ALA A 29 -0.22 1.78 17.39
N ARG A 30 -1.07 0.94 17.99
CA ARG A 30 -1.81 1.30 19.22
C ARG A 30 -0.95 1.27 20.48
N PHE A 31 0.17 0.54 20.53
CA PHE A 31 0.90 0.27 21.78
C PHE A 31 2.37 0.75 21.81
N GLU A 32 2.99 1.04 20.66
CA GLU A 32 4.40 1.46 20.54
C GLU A 32 4.66 2.90 21.02
N GLY A 33 3.71 3.82 20.83
CA GLY A 33 3.89 5.26 21.16
C GLY A 33 4.83 6.03 20.22
N VAL A 34 5.46 5.34 19.27
CA VAL A 34 6.29 5.89 18.19
C VAL A 34 5.68 5.58 16.81
N PRO A 35 6.04 6.30 15.73
CA PRO A 35 5.49 6.06 14.40
C PRO A 35 5.77 4.62 13.90
N VAL A 36 4.73 3.96 13.41
CA VAL A 36 4.81 2.62 12.81
C VAL A 36 4.57 2.72 11.30
N PHE A 37 5.51 2.22 10.51
CA PHE A 37 5.45 2.19 9.05
C PHE A 37 5.10 0.77 8.59
N ASN A 38 4.06 0.64 7.77
CA ASN A 38 3.76 -0.61 7.08
C ASN A 38 4.65 -0.72 5.83
N GLY A 39 5.60 -1.66 5.83
CA GLY A 39 6.43 -1.95 4.66
C GLY A 39 5.76 -2.90 3.69
N LEU A 40 5.07 -3.93 4.18
CA LEU A 40 4.33 -4.91 3.38
C LEU A 40 3.36 -5.68 4.27
N THR A 41 2.08 -5.72 3.89
CA THR A 41 1.08 -6.67 4.38
C THR A 41 0.36 -7.36 3.22
N ASP A 42 -0.36 -8.44 3.52
CA ASP A 42 -1.21 -9.15 2.54
C ASP A 42 -2.29 -8.21 1.97
N GLU A 43 -2.67 -7.19 2.74
CA GLU A 43 -3.68 -6.20 2.36
C GLU A 43 -3.08 -4.93 1.74
N TYR A 44 -1.87 -4.49 2.17
CA TYR A 44 -1.33 -3.19 1.78
C TYR A 44 0.18 -3.20 1.50
N HIS A 45 0.58 -2.56 0.40
CA HIS A 45 1.98 -2.21 0.14
C HIS A 45 2.10 -0.71 -0.22
N PRO A 46 2.07 0.19 0.78
CA PRO A 46 1.95 1.63 0.54
C PRO A 46 3.24 2.24 -0.06
N THR A 47 4.41 1.69 0.26
CA THR A 47 5.71 2.14 -0.25
C THR A 47 5.86 1.86 -1.75
N GLN A 48 5.41 0.69 -2.23
CA GLN A 48 5.43 0.33 -3.64
C GLN A 48 4.59 1.30 -4.49
N MET A 49 3.39 1.66 -4.01
CA MET A 49 2.51 2.59 -4.72
C MET A 49 3.15 3.98 -4.91
N LEU A 50 3.85 4.47 -3.88
CA LEU A 50 4.56 5.75 -3.96
C LEU A 50 5.75 5.67 -4.93
N ALA A 51 6.46 4.55 -4.95
CA ALA A 51 7.56 4.31 -5.88
C ALA A 51 7.07 4.26 -7.34
N ASP A 52 5.93 3.60 -7.60
CA ASP A 52 5.34 3.53 -8.93
C ASP A 52 4.89 4.91 -9.43
N VAL A 53 4.27 5.71 -8.55
CA VAL A 53 3.88 7.09 -8.85
C VAL A 53 5.08 7.99 -9.13
N LEU A 54 6.16 7.85 -8.35
CA LEU A 54 7.40 8.57 -8.59
C LEU A 54 7.98 8.19 -9.96
N THR A 55 8.03 6.91 -10.27
CA THR A 55 8.55 6.39 -11.55
C THR A 55 7.74 6.93 -12.73
N MET A 56 6.40 6.90 -12.63
CA MET A 56 5.51 7.46 -13.65
C MET A 56 5.72 8.97 -13.84
N ARG A 57 5.99 9.71 -12.76
CA ARG A 57 6.31 11.14 -12.81
C ARG A 57 7.63 11.42 -13.52
N GLU A 58 8.64 10.60 -13.26
CA GLU A 58 9.98 10.76 -13.84
C GLU A 58 10.02 10.38 -15.33
N HIS A 59 9.15 9.46 -15.76
CA HIS A 59 9.12 8.93 -17.12
C HIS A 59 7.95 9.46 -17.97
N SER A 60 7.23 10.47 -17.47
CA SER A 60 6.17 11.15 -18.22
C SER A 60 6.27 12.66 -18.08
N ASP A 61 6.30 13.36 -19.21
CA ASP A 61 6.24 14.83 -19.24
C ASP A 61 4.84 15.36 -18.88
N LYS A 62 3.86 14.47 -18.72
CA LYS A 62 2.47 14.83 -18.42
C LYS A 62 2.31 15.12 -16.92
N PRO A 63 1.45 16.07 -16.53
CA PRO A 63 1.01 16.20 -15.14
C PRO A 63 0.44 14.86 -14.64
N LEU A 64 0.69 14.51 -13.38
CA LEU A 64 0.25 13.23 -12.78
C LEU A 64 -1.22 12.87 -13.08
N ARG A 65 -2.12 13.86 -13.07
CA ARG A 65 -3.56 13.70 -13.36
C ARG A 65 -3.89 13.31 -14.81
N GLN A 66 -2.91 13.33 -15.71
CA GLN A 66 -3.04 13.01 -17.13
C GLN A 66 -2.27 11.75 -17.51
N ILE A 67 -1.67 11.06 -16.53
CA ILE A 67 -1.00 9.79 -16.71
C ILE A 67 -2.05 8.69 -16.60
N SER A 68 -2.27 7.98 -17.71
CA SER A 68 -3.09 6.76 -17.75
C SER A 68 -2.16 5.55 -17.64
N TYR A 69 -2.49 4.61 -16.77
CA TYR A 69 -1.80 3.32 -16.67
C TYR A 69 -2.82 2.19 -16.54
N ALA A 70 -2.42 0.99 -16.97
CA ALA A 70 -3.24 -0.20 -16.85
C ALA A 70 -2.49 -1.23 -16.00
N TYR A 71 -3.21 -1.82 -15.05
CA TYR A 71 -2.71 -2.98 -14.30
C TYR A 71 -3.35 -4.23 -14.90
N LEU A 72 -2.50 -5.14 -15.38
CA LEU A 72 -2.90 -6.41 -15.97
C LEU A 72 -2.38 -7.55 -15.10
N GLY A 73 -3.30 -8.36 -14.58
CA GLY A 73 -2.97 -9.46 -13.66
C GLY A 73 -4.05 -9.62 -12.60
N ASP A 74 -3.71 -10.31 -11.51
CA ASP A 74 -4.63 -10.54 -10.40
C ASP A 74 -4.86 -9.24 -9.60
N ALA A 75 -6.05 -8.66 -9.71
CA ALA A 75 -6.40 -7.46 -8.99
C ALA A 75 -6.72 -7.69 -7.49
N ARG A 76 -6.77 -8.95 -7.04
CA ARG A 76 -7.12 -9.29 -5.64
C ARG A 76 -5.93 -9.30 -4.70
N ASN A 77 -4.72 -9.09 -5.22
CA ASN A 77 -3.53 -8.91 -4.40
C ASN A 77 -3.36 -7.45 -3.95
N ASN A 78 -2.47 -7.24 -2.98
CA ASN A 78 -2.14 -5.93 -2.40
C ASN A 78 -1.74 -4.85 -3.44
N MET A 79 -1.23 -5.23 -4.62
CA MET A 79 -0.90 -4.30 -5.70
C MET A 79 -2.13 -3.93 -6.54
N GLY A 80 -2.92 -4.93 -6.91
CA GLY A 80 -4.07 -4.82 -7.79
C GLY A 80 -5.24 -4.06 -7.18
N THR A 81 -5.60 -4.39 -5.94
CA THR A 81 -6.74 -3.77 -5.25
C THR A 81 -6.44 -2.30 -4.97
N ARG A 82 -5.17 -1.99 -4.69
CA ARG A 82 -4.79 -0.65 -4.23
C ARG A 82 -4.50 0.33 -5.36
N SER A 83 -3.90 -0.10 -6.47
CA SER A 83 -3.69 0.74 -7.66
C SER A 83 -4.98 1.45 -8.08
N CYS A 84 -6.09 0.71 -8.10
CA CYS A 84 -7.40 1.26 -8.43
C CYS A 84 -8.04 2.04 -7.26
N SER A 85 -7.78 1.70 -5.99
CA SER A 85 -8.34 2.43 -4.83
C SER A 85 -7.74 3.83 -4.61
N TRP A 86 -6.49 4.06 -5.06
CA TRP A 86 -5.84 5.37 -5.00
C TRP A 86 -6.20 6.27 -6.19
N ALA A 87 -6.71 5.69 -7.28
CA ALA A 87 -7.11 6.44 -8.48
C ALA A 87 -8.16 7.54 -8.23
N PRO A 88 -9.20 7.37 -7.38
CA PRO A 88 -10.21 8.40 -7.13
C PRO A 88 -9.67 9.58 -6.30
N SER A 89 -8.81 9.30 -5.31
CA SER A 89 -8.26 10.35 -4.42
C SER A 89 -7.20 11.20 -5.10
N SER A 90 -6.63 10.71 -6.19
CA SER A 90 -5.52 11.39 -6.87
C SER A 90 -5.82 11.79 -8.34
N ALA A 91 -7.07 11.59 -8.79
CA ALA A 91 -7.61 11.97 -10.11
C ALA A 91 -6.96 11.26 -11.31
N TRP A 92 -6.88 9.92 -11.26
CA TRP A 92 -6.28 9.07 -12.30
C TRP A 92 -7.32 8.19 -12.98
N THR A 93 -7.01 7.74 -14.20
CA THR A 93 -7.75 6.66 -14.87
C THR A 93 -6.96 5.36 -14.75
N CYS A 94 -7.34 4.52 -13.78
CA CYS A 94 -6.86 3.15 -13.65
C CYS A 94 -7.80 2.22 -14.41
N ALA A 95 -7.28 1.47 -15.38
CA ALA A 95 -8.01 0.39 -16.04
C ALA A 95 -7.54 -0.95 -15.46
N LEU A 96 -8.45 -1.68 -14.81
CA LEU A 96 -8.25 -3.05 -14.39
C LEU A 96 -8.76 -3.98 -15.48
N THR A 97 -7.86 -4.75 -16.06
CA THR A 97 -8.20 -5.84 -16.98
C THR A 97 -8.03 -7.16 -16.27
N LEU A 98 -9.16 -7.77 -15.89
CA LEU A 98 -9.26 -9.03 -15.15
C LEU A 98 -9.92 -10.12 -15.98
N GLU A 99 -9.58 -11.38 -15.70
CA GLU A 99 -10.35 -12.51 -16.22
C GLU A 99 -11.73 -12.53 -15.52
N LYS A 100 -12.81 -12.90 -16.22
CA LYS A 100 -14.20 -12.88 -15.68
C LYS A 100 -14.36 -13.63 -14.34
N ARG A 101 -13.45 -14.54 -14.00
CA ARG A 101 -13.44 -15.33 -12.76
C ARG A 101 -13.00 -14.54 -11.53
N ASP A 102 -12.28 -13.43 -11.72
CA ASP A 102 -11.72 -12.63 -10.63
C ASP A 102 -12.69 -11.54 -10.13
N TRP A 103 -13.88 -11.42 -10.74
CA TRP A 103 -14.95 -10.48 -10.36
C TRP A 103 -15.91 -11.00 -9.28
N ALA A 104 -15.81 -12.28 -8.91
CA ALA A 104 -16.72 -12.89 -7.96
C ALA A 104 -16.17 -12.79 -6.53
N ILE A 105 -16.89 -11.98 -5.73
CA ILE A 105 -16.83 -11.79 -4.26
C ILE A 105 -15.90 -10.66 -3.81
#